data_AF-A0A259E4U7-F1
#
_entry.id   AF-A0A259E4U7-F1
#
_cell.length_a   1.000
_cell.length_b   1.000
_cell.length_c   1.000
_cell.angle_alpha   90.00
_cell.angle_beta   90.00
_cell.angle_gamma   90.00
#
_symmetry.space_group_name_H-M   'P 1'
#
loop_
_entity.id
_entity.type
_entity.pdbx_description
1 polymer ?
#
loop_
_entity_poly.entity_id
_entity_poly.type
_entity_poly.pdbx_seq_one_letter_code
_entity_poly.pdbx_strand_id
1 'polypeptide(L)'
;MKFAAALTVAALHLHANAGAREQPATDAEREQAGDTYIGCQIEKARRLDDGLSDAMTIGRAIAASCRTEMENLARVLAKGEKRDRVRLLVIDRLASHAAQDASVVVLLERKRRTDPGMRQ
;
A
#
# COMPACT_ATOMS: atom_id res chain seq x y z
N MET A 1 -54.30 -18.89 40.97
CA MET A 1 -52.98 -19.05 40.32
C MET A 1 -52.77 -17.85 39.42
N LYS A 2 -51.72 -17.05 39.67
CA LYS A 2 -51.53 -15.70 39.11
C LYS A 2 -50.67 -15.76 37.83
N PHE A 3 -51.11 -14.98 36.83
CA PHE A 3 -50.50 -14.76 35.52
C PHE A 3 -49.18 -13.98 35.61
N ALA A 4 -48.24 -14.26 34.71
CA ALA A 4 -47.21 -13.31 34.31
C ALA A 4 -46.76 -13.60 32.86
N ALA A 5 -47.36 -12.86 31.92
CA ALA A 5 -46.91 -12.78 30.53
C ALA A 5 -45.75 -11.77 30.47
N ALA A 6 -44.58 -12.20 30.03
CA ALA A 6 -43.44 -11.32 29.79
C ALA A 6 -43.49 -10.83 28.34
N LEU A 7 -43.89 -9.57 28.13
CA LEU A 7 -43.74 -8.87 26.86
C LEU A 7 -42.26 -8.50 26.67
N THR A 8 -41.59 -9.09 25.68
CA THR A 8 -40.26 -8.66 25.25
C THR A 8 -40.43 -7.54 24.23
N VAL A 9 -40.10 -6.31 24.61
CA VAL A 9 -40.09 -5.14 23.72
C VAL A 9 -38.86 -5.25 22.82
N ALA A 10 -39.07 -5.59 21.55
CA ALA A 10 -38.04 -5.52 20.53
C ALA A 10 -37.76 -4.05 20.19
N ALA A 11 -36.68 -3.49 20.74
CA ALA A 11 -36.19 -2.18 20.36
C ALA A 11 -35.51 -2.29 18.97
N LEU A 12 -36.24 -1.93 17.92
CA LEU A 12 -35.66 -1.71 16.59
C LEU A 12 -34.79 -0.45 16.62
N HIS A 13 -33.48 -0.63 16.76
CA HIS A 13 -32.50 0.42 16.46
C HIS A 13 -32.38 0.61 14.95
N LEU A 14 -33.20 1.53 14.42
CA LEU A 14 -32.98 2.15 13.11
C LEU A 14 -31.61 2.84 13.13
N HIS A 15 -30.59 2.17 12.59
CA HIS A 15 -29.31 2.78 12.31
C HIS A 15 -29.49 3.63 11.06
N ALA A 16 -29.58 4.95 11.25
CA ALA A 16 -29.44 5.90 10.17
C ALA A 16 -28.03 5.74 9.55
N ASN A 17 -27.96 5.04 8.42
CA ASN A 17 -26.80 5.03 7.52
C ASN A 17 -26.67 6.41 6.87
N ALA A 18 -26.32 7.42 7.67
CA ALA A 18 -25.76 8.65 7.14
C ALA A 18 -24.42 8.26 6.53
N GLY A 19 -24.36 8.19 5.20
CA GLY A 19 -23.17 7.81 4.44
C GLY A 19 -21.95 8.56 4.95
N ALA A 20 -21.16 7.88 5.77
CA ALA A 20 -19.94 8.43 6.33
C ALA A 20 -19.02 8.68 5.16
N ARG A 21 -18.85 9.96 4.80
CA ARG A 21 -17.83 10.35 3.82
C ARG A 21 -16.52 9.82 4.37
N GLU A 22 -15.87 8.95 3.59
CA GLU A 22 -14.59 8.40 3.97
C GLU A 22 -13.64 9.58 4.23
N GLN A 23 -13.07 9.63 5.43
CA GLN A 23 -12.15 10.70 5.80
C GLN A 23 -10.85 10.54 5.01
N PRO A 24 -10.23 11.63 4.54
CA PRO A 24 -8.92 11.55 3.90
C PRO A 24 -7.91 10.79 4.76
N ALA A 25 -6.98 10.08 4.11
CA ALA A 25 -5.90 9.44 4.84
C ALA A 25 -5.07 10.47 5.62
N THR A 26 -4.79 10.16 6.87
CA THR A 26 -3.84 10.92 7.70
C THR A 26 -2.42 10.80 7.16
N ASP A 27 -1.54 11.73 7.53
CA ASP A 27 -0.13 11.67 7.09
C ASP A 27 0.56 10.39 7.59
N ALA A 28 0.27 9.95 8.81
CA ALA A 28 0.81 8.71 9.36
C ALA A 28 0.36 7.46 8.56
N GLU A 29 -0.89 7.40 8.12
CA GLU A 29 -1.37 6.29 7.26
C GLU A 29 -0.64 6.28 5.91
N ARG A 30 -0.40 7.47 5.33
CA ARG A 30 0.32 7.62 4.05
C ARG A 30 1.77 7.22 4.18
N GLU A 31 2.45 7.68 5.23
CA GLU A 31 3.83 7.33 5.55
C GLU A 31 3.98 5.82 5.74
N GLN A 32 3.15 5.21 6.58
CA GLN A 32 3.17 3.77 6.83
C GLN A 32 2.93 2.94 5.55
N ALA A 33 2.02 3.37 4.68
CA ALA A 33 1.79 2.71 3.40
C ALA A 33 2.98 2.87 2.43
N GLY A 34 3.61 4.05 2.44
CA GLY A 34 4.84 4.34 1.68
C GLY A 34 6.00 3.45 2.13
N ASP A 35 6.24 3.38 3.44
CA ASP A 35 7.28 2.55 4.04
C ASP A 35 7.07 1.07 3.76
N THR A 36 5.82 0.60 3.79
CA THR A 36 5.48 -0.77 3.44
C THR A 36 5.84 -1.08 1.99
N TYR A 37 5.51 -0.18 1.05
CA TYR A 37 5.83 -0.35 -0.36
C TYR A 37 7.34 -0.29 -0.63
N ILE A 38 8.04 0.69 -0.08
CA ILE A 38 9.50 0.83 -0.19
C ILE A 38 10.21 -0.38 0.45
N GLY A 39 9.74 -0.82 1.62
CA GLY A 39 10.23 -1.99 2.32
C GLY A 39 10.14 -3.26 1.45
N CYS A 40 9.02 -3.45 0.75
CA CYS A 40 8.90 -4.54 -0.23
C CYS A 40 9.97 -4.45 -1.33
N GLN A 41 10.17 -3.27 -1.92
CA GLN A 41 11.16 -3.10 -2.99
C GLN A 41 12.58 -3.40 -2.52
N ILE A 42 12.96 -2.92 -1.33
CA ILE A 42 14.28 -3.19 -0.73
C ILE A 42 14.45 -4.69 -0.45
N GLU A 43 13.44 -5.31 0.14
CA GLU A 43 13.43 -6.74 0.46
C GLU A 43 13.59 -7.60 -0.81
N LYS A 44 12.82 -7.28 -1.86
CA LYS A 44 12.92 -7.98 -3.15
C LYS A 44 14.22 -7.68 -3.87
N ALA A 45 14.74 -6.46 -3.82
CA ALA A 45 16.05 -6.14 -4.38
C ALA A 45 17.16 -7.00 -3.75
N ARG A 46 17.13 -7.21 -2.43
CA ARG A 46 18.11 -8.08 -1.75
C ARG A 46 18.01 -9.55 -2.15
N ARG A 47 16.81 -10.04 -2.48
CA ARG A 47 16.59 -11.45 -2.84
C ARG A 47 16.74 -11.75 -4.33
N LEU A 48 16.28 -10.84 -5.19
CA LEU A 48 16.19 -11.05 -6.63
C LEU A 48 17.44 -10.57 -7.37
N ASP A 49 18.20 -9.63 -6.80
CA ASP A 49 19.40 -9.13 -7.46
C ASP A 49 20.54 -10.17 -7.40
N ASP A 50 20.77 -10.82 -8.53
CA ASP A 50 21.85 -11.79 -8.78
C ASP A 50 23.24 -11.13 -8.95
N GLY A 51 23.31 -9.80 -9.03
CA GLY A 51 24.52 -9.04 -9.31
C GLY A 51 25.02 -9.13 -10.76
N LEU A 52 24.30 -9.81 -11.65
CA LEU A 52 24.66 -10.03 -13.05
C LEU A 52 23.69 -9.34 -14.01
N SER A 53 22.39 -9.46 -13.75
CA SER A 53 21.32 -8.86 -14.54
C SER A 53 21.37 -7.33 -14.46
N ASP A 54 20.87 -6.63 -15.48
CA ASP A 54 20.76 -5.18 -15.40
C ASP A 54 19.66 -4.77 -14.38
N ALA A 55 19.80 -3.58 -13.80
CA ALA A 55 18.91 -3.12 -12.74
C ALA A 55 17.46 -2.94 -13.20
N MET A 56 17.22 -2.68 -14.49
CA MET A 56 15.87 -2.53 -15.03
C MET A 56 15.17 -3.89 -15.16
N THR A 57 15.89 -4.93 -15.58
CA THR A 57 15.37 -6.32 -15.60
C THR A 57 14.96 -6.76 -14.20
N ILE A 58 15.80 -6.54 -13.18
CA ILE A 58 15.45 -6.85 -11.80
C ILE A 58 14.31 -5.94 -11.30
N GLY A 59 14.33 -4.65 -11.66
CA GLY A 59 13.28 -3.68 -11.30
C GLY A 59 11.89 -4.09 -11.77
N ARG A 60 11.76 -4.67 -12.97
CA ARG A 60 10.48 -5.23 -13.46
C ARG A 60 9.99 -6.41 -12.61
N ALA A 61 10.89 -7.31 -12.22
CA ALA A 61 10.54 -8.45 -11.36
C ALA A 61 10.12 -7.99 -9.96
N ILE A 62 10.81 -7.00 -9.40
CA ILE A 62 10.45 -6.36 -8.12
C ILE A 62 9.07 -5.70 -8.23
N ALA A 63 8.84 -4.87 -9.25
CA ALA A 63 7.57 -4.16 -9.45
C ALA A 63 6.39 -5.13 -9.56
N ALA A 64 6.56 -6.26 -10.26
CA ALA A 64 5.55 -7.31 -10.31
C ALA A 64 5.31 -7.97 -8.94
N SER A 65 6.39 -8.19 -8.17
CA SER A 65 6.33 -8.82 -6.84
C SER A 65 5.73 -7.93 -5.76
N CYS A 66 5.88 -6.60 -5.87
CA CYS A 66 5.39 -5.61 -4.90
C CYS A 66 4.07 -4.94 -5.32
N ARG A 67 3.32 -5.55 -6.24
CA ARG A 67 2.06 -5.00 -6.77
C ARG A 67 1.02 -4.81 -5.65
N THR A 68 0.92 -5.75 -4.72
CA THR A 68 -0.06 -5.69 -3.62
C THR A 68 0.16 -4.47 -2.73
N GLU A 69 1.41 -4.21 -2.36
CA GLU A 69 1.82 -3.06 -1.55
C GLU A 69 1.63 -1.74 -2.30
N MET A 70 1.96 -1.72 -3.60
CA MET A 70 1.69 -0.56 -4.47
C MET A 70 0.20 -0.24 -4.56
N GLU A 71 -0.66 -1.25 -4.75
CA GLU A 71 -2.11 -1.06 -4.77
C GLU A 71 -2.63 -0.59 -3.40
N ASN A 72 -2.03 -1.06 -2.30
CA ASN A 72 -2.37 -0.60 -0.97
C ASN A 72 -2.02 0.88 -0.76
N LEU A 73 -0.81 1.27 -1.17
CA LEU A 73 -0.40 2.67 -1.17
C LEU A 73 -1.35 3.52 -2.01
N ALA A 74 -1.73 3.06 -3.21
CA ALA A 74 -2.68 3.77 -4.06
C ALA A 74 -4.06 3.95 -3.41
N ARG A 75 -4.56 2.92 -2.71
CA ARG A 75 -5.82 3.01 -1.95
C ARG A 75 -5.73 4.05 -0.84
N VAL A 76 -4.65 4.06 -0.07
CA VAL A 76 -4.44 5.03 1.02
C VAL A 76 -4.35 6.45 0.45
N LEU A 77 -3.59 6.65 -0.63
CA LEU A 77 -3.43 7.96 -1.26
C LEU A 77 -4.73 8.49 -1.86
N ALA A 78 -5.63 7.61 -2.33
CA ALA A 78 -6.93 7.97 -2.86
C ALA A 78 -8.04 8.03 -1.80
N LYS A 79 -7.75 7.73 -0.53
CA LYS A 79 -8.74 7.74 0.55
C LYS A 79 -9.35 9.13 0.72
N GLY A 80 -10.67 9.21 0.79
CA GLY A 80 -11.42 10.47 0.87
C GLY A 80 -11.75 11.14 -0.48
N GLU A 81 -11.25 10.58 -1.59
CA GLU A 81 -11.63 11.02 -2.93
C GLU A 81 -12.98 10.41 -3.35
N LYS A 82 -13.90 11.25 -3.82
CA LYS A 82 -15.27 10.81 -4.17
C LYS A 82 -15.36 10.08 -5.51
N ARG A 83 -14.28 10.06 -6.28
CA ARG A 83 -14.28 9.58 -7.67
C ARG A 83 -13.33 8.40 -7.80
N ASP A 84 -13.86 7.24 -8.15
CA ASP A 84 -13.06 6.04 -8.47
C ASP A 84 -11.97 6.29 -9.51
N ARG A 85 -12.19 7.27 -10.41
CA ARG A 85 -11.21 7.72 -11.39
C ARG A 85 -9.91 8.19 -10.75
N VAL A 86 -9.95 8.84 -9.58
CA VAL A 86 -8.74 9.31 -8.90
C VAL A 86 -7.90 8.13 -8.45
N ARG A 87 -8.53 7.11 -7.86
CA ARG A 87 -7.82 5.87 -7.49
C ARG A 87 -7.17 5.20 -8.70
N LEU A 88 -7.87 5.12 -9.83
CA LEU A 88 -7.32 4.54 -11.05
C LEU A 88 -6.13 5.34 -11.59
N LEU A 89 -6.19 6.67 -11.56
CA LEU A 89 -5.07 7.54 -11.97
C LEU A 89 -3.85 7.38 -11.06
N VAL A 90 -4.07 7.23 -9.75
CA VAL A 90 -2.98 6.98 -8.79
C VAL A 90 -2.34 5.61 -9.04
N ILE A 91 -3.15 4.57 -9.24
CA ILE A 91 -2.65 3.22 -9.57
C ILE A 91 -1.86 3.25 -10.88
N ASP A 92 -2.40 3.87 -11.93
CA ASP A 92 -1.75 3.95 -13.24
C ASP A 92 -0.40 4.67 -13.16
N ARG A 93 -0.36 5.82 -12.46
CA ARG A 93 0.88 6.56 -12.24
C ARG A 93 1.91 5.72 -11.49
N LEU A 94 1.54 5.11 -10.36
CA LEU A 94 2.46 4.27 -9.59
C LEU A 94 2.95 3.07 -10.42
N ALA A 95 2.05 2.39 -11.12
CA ALA A 95 2.39 1.23 -11.95
C ALA A 95 3.32 1.59 -13.11
N SER A 96 3.11 2.75 -13.75
CA SER A 96 3.93 3.20 -14.88
C SER A 96 5.39 3.47 -14.49
N HIS A 97 5.64 3.83 -13.23
CA HIS A 97 6.99 4.15 -12.72
C HIS A 97 7.59 3.03 -11.85
N ALA A 98 6.80 2.05 -11.40
CA ALA A 98 7.22 1.04 -10.44
C ALA A 98 8.52 0.31 -10.82
N ALA A 99 8.69 -0.06 -12.09
CA ALA A 99 9.92 -0.72 -12.54
C ALA A 99 11.14 0.19 -12.51
N GLN A 100 10.97 1.47 -12.85
CA GLN A 100 12.03 2.47 -12.82
C GLN A 100 12.43 2.78 -11.37
N ASP A 101 11.47 3.01 -10.48
CA ASP A 101 11.72 3.24 -9.05
C ASP A 101 12.43 2.03 -8.43
N ALA A 102 11.97 0.81 -8.72
CA ALA A 102 12.61 -0.41 -8.26
C ALA A 102 14.04 -0.57 -8.80
N SER A 103 14.30 -0.14 -10.03
CA SER A 103 15.67 -0.18 -10.58
C SER A 103 16.61 0.76 -9.81
N VAL A 104 16.13 1.91 -9.33
CA VAL A 104 16.91 2.80 -8.47
C VAL A 104 17.22 2.13 -7.13
N VAL A 105 16.23 1.45 -6.53
CA VAL A 105 16.45 0.66 -5.30
C VAL A 105 17.54 -0.39 -5.50
N VAL A 106 17.52 -1.14 -6.61
CA VAL A 106 18.57 -2.12 -6.95
C VAL A 106 19.94 -1.47 -7.01
N LEU A 107 20.07 -0.32 -7.68
CA LEU A 107 21.34 0.39 -7.76
C LEU A 107 21.84 0.87 -6.39
N LEU A 108 20.94 1.34 -5.53
CA LEU A 108 21.27 1.74 -4.15
C LEU A 108 21.75 0.54 -3.32
N GLU A 109 21.06 -0.61 -3.41
CA GLU A 109 21.47 -1.84 -2.71
C GLU A 109 22.84 -2.34 -3.20
N ARG A 110 23.09 -2.29 -4.52
CA ARG A 110 24.41 -2.60 -5.11
C ARG A 110 25.49 -1.68 -4.55
N LYS A 111 25.24 -0.37 -4.58
CA LYS A 111 26.17 0.63 -4.07
C LYS A 111 26.47 0.39 -2.58
N ARG A 112 25.47 0.07 -1.76
CA ARG A 112 25.65 -0.26 -0.33
C ARG A 112 26.48 -1.52 -0.09
N ARG A 113 26.43 -2.51 -0.98
CA ARG A 113 27.28 -3.71 -0.87
C ARG A 113 28.74 -3.40 -1.16
N THR A 114 29.02 -2.53 -2.13
CA THR A 114 30.37 -2.17 -2.57
C THR A 114 31.03 -1.06 -1.76
N ASP A 115 30.25 -0.23 -1.05
CA ASP A 115 30.74 0.88 -0.23
C ASP A 115 30.51 0.61 1.28
N PRO A 116 31.56 0.25 2.04
CA PRO A 116 31.46 0.00 3.47
C PRO A 116 30.96 1.20 4.29
N GLY A 117 31.14 2.43 3.81
CA GLY A 117 30.76 3.65 4.54
C GLY A 117 29.25 3.89 4.62
N MET A 118 28.46 3.18 3.81
CA MET A 118 27.00 3.28 3.76
C MET A 118 26.26 2.20 4.57
N ARG A 119 26.96 1.40 5.38
CA ARG A 119 26.34 0.33 6.21
C ARG A 119 25.88 0.81 7.61
N GLN A 120 25.74 2.13 7.79
CA GLN A 120 25.37 2.74 9.06
C GLN A 120 23.94 2.42 9.46
#